data_AF-A0A560F4U3-F1
#
_entry.id   AF-A0A560F4U3-F1
#
_cell.length_a   1.000
_cell.length_b   1.000
_cell.length_c   1.000
_cell.angle_alpha   90.00
_cell.angle_beta   90.00
_cell.angle_gamma   90.00
#
_symmetry.space_group_name_H-M   'P 1'
#
loop_
_entity.id
_entity.type
_entity.pdbx_description
1 polymer ?
#
loop_
_entity_poly.entity_id
_entity_poly.type
_entity_poly.pdbx_seq_one_letter_code
_entity_poly.pdbx_strand_id
1 'polypeptide(L)'
;MEEFLGAMERAGDRRQFERVPADLPITVLCMATGKPGPTYPGRTIDLSAAGLAARIGQMANKPGDDLLVGGQGDHAIPGRVASIVDGVVRIQFRMNEDSMTMMQQALKKAGVTL
;
A
#
# COMPACT_ATOMS: atom_id res chain seq x y z
N MET A 1 21.74 -9.83 -27.64
CA MET A 1 20.28 -10.12 -27.53
C MET A 1 19.95 -10.91 -26.26
N GLU A 2 20.94 -11.39 -25.49
CA GLU A 2 20.74 -12.17 -24.26
C GLU A 2 20.53 -11.30 -23.00
N GLU A 3 21.05 -10.07 -22.96
CA GLU A 3 20.84 -9.14 -21.83
C GLU A 3 19.38 -8.69 -21.65
N PHE A 4 18.59 -8.67 -22.73
CA PHE A 4 17.20 -8.21 -22.68
C PHE A 4 16.27 -9.25 -22.05
N LEU A 5 16.51 -10.54 -22.31
CA LEU A 5 15.74 -11.64 -21.72
C LEU A 5 16.04 -11.80 -20.22
N GLY A 6 17.31 -11.66 -19.80
CA GLY A 6 17.68 -11.70 -18.38
C GLY A 6 17.13 -10.53 -17.55
N ALA A 7 16.83 -9.38 -18.18
CA ALA A 7 16.17 -8.26 -17.51
C ALA A 7 14.67 -8.50 -17.28
N MET A 8 14.01 -9.25 -18.18
CA MET A 8 12.60 -9.63 -18.01
C MET A 8 12.43 -10.78 -17.00
N GLU A 9 13.34 -11.76 -16.97
CA GLU A 9 13.36 -12.81 -15.94
C GLU A 9 13.54 -12.24 -14.53
N ARG A 10 14.45 -11.27 -14.35
CA ARG A 10 14.61 -10.55 -13.06
C ARG A 10 13.45 -9.62 -12.72
N ALA A 11 12.60 -9.25 -13.69
CA ALA A 11 11.41 -8.46 -13.43
C ALA A 11 10.26 -9.30 -12.85
N GLY A 12 10.24 -10.61 -13.14
CA GLY A 12 9.29 -11.56 -12.55
C GLY A 12 9.53 -11.83 -11.06
N ASP A 13 10.79 -11.76 -10.62
CA ASP A 13 11.24 -12.27 -9.31
C ASP A 13 11.52 -11.17 -8.26
N ARG A 14 10.99 -9.95 -8.46
CA ARG A 14 11.30 -8.78 -7.60
C ARG A 14 10.31 -8.52 -6.48
N ARG A 15 9.34 -9.41 -6.25
CA ARG A 15 8.36 -9.23 -5.17
C ARG A 15 8.79 -10.05 -3.95
N GLN A 16 9.30 -9.34 -2.95
CA GLN A 16 9.68 -9.94 -1.67
C GLN A 16 8.48 -10.42 -0.83
N PHE A 17 7.27 -10.00 -1.19
CA PHE A 17 6.06 -10.31 -0.43
C PHE A 17 4.93 -10.72 -1.38
N GLU A 18 4.31 -11.85 -1.05
CA GLU A 18 3.08 -12.30 -1.69
C GLU A 18 1.98 -11.25 -1.54
N ARG A 19 1.21 -11.04 -2.61
CA ARG A 19 0.12 -10.07 -2.62
C ARG A 19 -1.20 -10.81 -2.76
N VAL A 20 -2.13 -10.52 -1.86
CA VAL A 20 -3.43 -11.17 -1.83
C VAL A 20 -4.50 -10.16 -2.27
N PRO A 21 -5.36 -10.53 -3.24
CA PRO A 21 -6.51 -9.71 -3.60
C PRO A 21 -7.38 -9.41 -2.38
N ALA A 22 -7.78 -8.16 -2.20
CA ALA A 22 -8.61 -7.75 -1.08
C ALA A 22 -9.41 -6.51 -1.47
N ASP A 23 -10.71 -6.52 -1.17
CA ASP A 23 -11.61 -5.39 -1.39
C ASP A 23 -12.13 -4.85 -0.06
N LEU A 24 -11.26 -4.16 0.67
CA LEU A 24 -11.55 -3.56 1.97
C LEU A 24 -11.67 -2.04 1.84
N PRO A 25 -12.67 -1.42 2.51
CA PRO A 25 -12.73 0.03 2.60
C PRO A 25 -11.56 0.57 3.41
N ILE A 26 -10.97 1.67 2.95
CA ILE A 26 -9.86 2.36 3.63
C ILE A 26 -10.05 3.87 3.60
N THR A 27 -9.30 4.56 4.45
CA THR A 27 -9.06 5.99 4.35
C THR A 27 -7.57 6.26 4.20
N VAL A 28 -7.19 7.28 3.45
CA VAL A 28 -5.81 7.73 3.29
C VAL A 28 -5.70 9.18 3.69
N LEU A 29 -4.94 9.45 4.74
CA LEU A 29 -4.62 10.80 5.22
C LEU A 29 -3.26 11.22 4.65
N CYS A 30 -3.23 12.35 3.94
CA CYS A 30 -2.01 12.94 3.39
C CYS A 30 -1.08 13.47 4.51
N MET A 31 0.23 13.18 4.41
CA MET A 31 1.26 13.67 5.32
C MET A 31 2.48 14.30 4.59
N ALA A 32 2.29 14.82 3.36
CA ALA A 32 3.37 15.26 2.46
C ALA A 32 4.36 16.31 3.02
N THR A 33 4.06 16.95 4.14
CA THR A 33 4.93 17.94 4.83
C THR A 33 5.09 17.68 6.33
N GLY A 34 4.79 16.45 6.79
CA GLY A 34 4.73 16.10 8.21
C GLY A 34 3.53 16.67 8.95
N LYS A 35 2.66 17.43 8.28
CA LYS A 35 1.37 17.91 8.80
C LYS A 35 0.21 17.14 8.17
N PRO A 36 -0.86 16.82 8.94
CA PRO A 36 -2.07 16.23 8.39
C PRO A 36 -2.70 17.12 7.31
N GLY A 37 -2.92 16.54 6.14
CA GLY A 37 -3.62 17.14 5.02
C GLY A 37 -5.04 16.58 4.85
N PRO A 38 -5.59 16.61 3.62
CA PRO A 38 -6.89 16.02 3.32
C PRO A 38 -6.90 14.49 3.52
N THR A 39 -8.09 13.97 3.83
CA THR A 39 -8.37 12.53 3.90
C THR A 39 -9.18 12.09 2.70
N TYR A 40 -8.78 10.98 2.07
CA TYR A 40 -9.43 10.42 0.90
C TYR A 40 -9.98 9.02 1.23
N PRO A 41 -11.27 8.74 0.97
CA PRO A 41 -11.79 7.38 1.03
C PRO A 41 -11.28 6.56 -0.15
N GLY A 42 -11.14 5.25 0.03
CA GLY A 42 -10.75 4.35 -1.03
C GLY A 42 -11.11 2.91 -0.74
N ARG A 43 -10.78 2.02 -1.68
CA ARG A 43 -10.89 0.57 -1.52
C ARG A 43 -9.61 -0.11 -1.97
N THR A 44 -9.17 -1.10 -1.21
CA THR A 44 -8.00 -1.89 -1.60
C THR A 44 -8.30 -2.69 -2.86
N ILE A 45 -7.26 -3.02 -3.61
CA ILE A 45 -7.28 -3.97 -4.72
C ILE A 45 -6.57 -5.24 -4.26
N ASP A 46 -5.43 -5.06 -3.59
CA ASP A 46 -4.61 -6.12 -3.04
C ASP A 46 -3.78 -5.60 -1.86
N LEU A 47 -3.32 -6.53 -1.03
CA LEU A 47 -2.56 -6.30 0.19
C LEU A 47 -1.35 -7.22 0.20
N SER A 48 -0.26 -6.79 0.79
CA SER A 48 0.87 -7.65 1.13
C SER A 48 1.44 -7.25 2.47
N ALA A 49 2.44 -8.02 2.90
CA ALA A 49 3.16 -7.69 4.12
C ALA A 49 4.03 -6.41 4.02
N ALA A 50 4.05 -5.72 2.89
CA ALA A 50 4.86 -4.51 2.68
C ALA A 50 4.06 -3.30 2.22
N GLY A 51 2.77 -3.45 1.99
CA GLY A 51 1.98 -2.37 1.40
C GLY A 51 0.70 -2.85 0.74
N LEU A 52 0.06 -1.93 0.03
CA LEU A 52 -1.21 -2.16 -0.62
C LEU A 52 -1.31 -1.43 -1.96
N ALA A 53 -2.25 -1.86 -2.80
CA ALA A 53 -2.77 -1.02 -3.88
C ALA A 53 -4.22 -0.69 -3.58
N ALA A 54 -4.64 0.55 -3.86
CA ALA A 54 -6.01 0.99 -3.62
C ALA A 54 -6.49 1.93 -4.73
N ARG A 55 -7.79 1.87 -5.01
CA ARG A 55 -8.48 2.86 -5.82
C ARG A 55 -8.95 3.99 -4.91
N ILE A 56 -8.41 5.19 -5.15
CA ILE A 56 -8.66 6.39 -4.35
C ILE A 56 -9.13 7.54 -5.27
N GLY A 57 -8.71 7.55 -6.54
CA GLY A 57 -8.98 8.63 -7.47
C GLY A 57 -7.87 9.69 -7.43
N GLN A 58 -8.24 10.96 -7.49
CA GLN A 58 -7.28 12.06 -7.41
C GLN A 58 -6.95 12.37 -5.94
N MET A 59 -5.65 12.49 -5.65
CA MET A 59 -5.15 12.85 -4.32
C MET A 59 -4.04 13.89 -4.43
N ALA A 60 -3.86 14.69 -3.38
CA ALA A 60 -2.81 15.72 -3.33
C ALA A 60 -1.40 15.14 -3.18
N ASN A 61 -1.25 13.94 -2.58
CA ASN A 61 0.05 13.29 -2.47
C ASN A 61 0.64 12.95 -3.84
N LYS A 62 1.96 12.99 -3.93
CA LYS A 62 2.78 12.55 -5.06
C LYS A 62 3.59 11.31 -4.68
N PRO A 63 4.12 10.56 -5.67
CA PRO A 63 5.12 9.53 -5.38
C PRO A 63 6.25 10.07 -4.51
N GLY A 64 6.56 9.34 -3.44
CA GLY A 64 7.50 9.76 -2.42
C GLY A 64 6.87 10.41 -1.18
N ASP A 65 5.63 10.92 -1.24
CA ASP A 65 5.02 11.56 -0.08
C ASP A 65 4.56 10.54 0.97
N ASP A 66 4.65 10.94 2.23
CA ASP A 66 4.15 10.17 3.36
C ASP A 66 2.62 10.28 3.49
N LEU A 67 2.02 9.23 4.05
CA LEU A 67 0.60 9.14 4.34
C LEU A 67 0.33 8.20 5.51
N LEU A 68 -0.91 8.24 6.02
CA LEU A 68 -1.44 7.26 6.97
C LEU A 68 -2.64 6.54 6.34
N VAL A 69 -2.66 5.21 6.44
CA VAL A 69 -3.76 4.36 5.96
C VAL A 69 -4.64 3.93 7.13
N GLY A 70 -5.89 4.39 7.16
CA GLY A 70 -6.90 3.96 8.14
C GLY A 70 -7.90 2.94 7.57
N GLY A 71 -8.81 2.47 8.41
CA GLY A 71 -9.93 1.60 8.02
C GLY A 71 -9.63 0.10 8.02
N GLN A 72 -8.37 -0.31 8.16
CA GLN A 72 -7.98 -1.73 8.28
C GLN A 72 -7.92 -2.24 9.75
N GLY A 73 -8.10 -1.35 10.73
CA GLY A 73 -7.99 -1.62 12.17
C GLY A 73 -8.37 -0.39 12.99
N ASP A 74 -8.09 -0.43 14.30
CA ASP A 74 -8.36 0.68 15.23
C ASP A 74 -7.31 1.81 15.13
N HIS A 75 -6.25 1.58 14.37
CA HIS A 75 -5.12 2.49 14.21
C HIS A 75 -4.75 2.64 12.72
N ALA A 76 -4.09 3.75 12.38
CA ALA A 76 -3.64 4.02 11.02
C ALA A 76 -2.21 3.51 10.77
N ILE A 77 -1.97 2.89 9.63
CA ILE A 77 -0.67 2.33 9.22
C ILE A 77 0.12 3.41 8.47
N PRO A 78 1.33 3.79 8.93
CA PRO A 78 2.17 4.73 8.20
C PRO A 78 2.72 4.12 6.91
N GLY A 79 2.72 4.93 5.85
CA GLY A 79 3.23 4.52 4.55
C GLY A 79 3.69 5.68 3.69
N ARG A 80 4.13 5.32 2.48
CA ARG A 80 4.59 6.24 1.44
C ARG A 80 3.96 5.89 0.12
N VAL A 81 3.63 6.89 -0.68
CA VAL A 81 3.17 6.68 -2.06
C VAL A 81 4.33 6.14 -2.90
N ALA A 82 4.20 4.93 -3.41
CA ALA A 82 5.15 4.35 -4.34
C ALA A 82 4.85 4.77 -5.79
N SER A 83 3.58 4.79 -6.19
CA SER A 83 3.15 5.26 -7.51
C SER A 83 1.67 5.62 -7.52
N ILE A 84 1.26 6.47 -8.48
CA ILE A 84 -0.13 6.79 -8.77
C ILE A 84 -0.32 6.64 -10.29
N VAL A 85 -1.22 5.75 -10.70
CA VAL A 85 -1.53 5.49 -12.11
C VAL A 85 -3.04 5.30 -12.23
N ASP A 86 -3.71 6.09 -13.06
CA ASP A 86 -5.15 6.01 -13.33
C ASP A 86 -6.04 5.93 -12.06
N GLY A 87 -5.71 6.74 -11.06
CA GLY A 87 -6.45 6.78 -9.78
C GLY A 87 -6.21 5.58 -8.85
N VAL A 88 -5.31 4.67 -9.24
CA VAL A 88 -4.78 3.60 -8.41
C VAL A 88 -3.50 4.06 -7.74
N VAL A 89 -3.47 3.98 -6.42
CA VAL A 89 -2.34 4.37 -5.59
C VAL A 89 -1.69 3.10 -5.05
N ARG A 90 -0.39 2.92 -5.31
CA ARG A 90 0.42 1.90 -4.65
C ARG A 90 1.10 2.53 -3.45
N ILE A 91 0.92 1.92 -2.29
CA ILE A 91 1.39 2.40 -1.00
C ILE A 91 2.37 1.38 -0.45
N GLN A 92 3.56 1.83 -0.09
CA GLN A 92 4.51 1.04 0.67
C GLN A 92 4.38 1.39 2.15
N PHE A 93 4.17 0.39 3.01
CA PHE A 93 4.15 0.60 4.46
C PHE A 93 5.56 0.85 4.98
N ARG A 94 5.66 1.63 6.07
CA ARG A 94 6.90 1.71 6.82
C ARG A 94 6.98 0.49 7.73
N MET A 95 7.95 -0.40 7.49
CA MET A 95 8.14 -1.59 8.33
C MET A 95 8.76 -1.22 9.66
N ASN A 96 7.92 -0.87 10.63
CA ASN A 96 8.24 -0.94 12.06
C ASN A 96 7.41 -2.06 12.72
N GLU A 97 7.79 -2.49 13.92
CA GLU A 97 7.12 -3.58 14.65
C GLU A 97 5.61 -3.38 14.79
N ASP A 98 5.18 -2.14 15.01
CA ASP A 98 3.77 -1.76 15.09
C ASP A 98 3.03 -2.01 13.77
N SER A 99 3.62 -1.59 12.64
CA SER A 99 3.00 -1.77 11.32
C SER A 99 2.87 -3.24 10.92
N MET A 100 3.81 -4.09 11.35
CA MET A 100 3.75 -5.55 11.10
C MET A 100 2.57 -6.20 11.84
N THR A 101 2.35 -5.84 13.10
CA THR A 101 1.24 -6.36 13.91
C THR A 101 -0.11 -5.95 13.32
N MET A 102 -0.23 -4.69 12.91
CA MET A 102 -1.47 -4.15 12.32
C MET A 102 -1.80 -4.81 10.98
N MET A 103 -0.79 -5.05 10.18
CA MET A 103 -0.92 -5.72 8.90
C MET A 103 -1.36 -7.17 9.04
N GLN A 104 -0.88 -7.90 10.04
CA GLN A 104 -1.41 -9.25 10.34
C GLN A 104 -2.92 -9.21 10.65
N GLN A 105 -3.38 -8.20 11.40
CA GLN A 105 -4.81 -8.02 11.67
C GLN A 105 -5.61 -7.70 10.40
N ALA A 106 -5.07 -6.86 9.52
CA ALA A 106 -5.69 -6.53 8.25
C ALA A 106 -5.82 -7.76 7.33
N LEU A 107 -4.76 -8.57 7.23
CA LEU A 107 -4.76 -9.82 6.47
C LEU A 107 -5.79 -10.82 7.04
N LYS A 108 -5.85 -10.96 8.37
CA LYS A 108 -6.87 -11.80 9.02
C LYS A 108 -8.29 -11.35 8.71
N LYS A 109 -8.56 -10.03 8.72
CA LYS A 109 -9.88 -9.48 8.33
C LYS A 109 -10.21 -9.69 6.86
N ALA A 110 -9.21 -9.69 5.98
CA ALA A 110 -9.37 -10.04 4.57
C ALA A 110 -9.61 -11.55 4.34
N GLY A 111 -9.67 -12.37 5.40
CA GLY A 111 -9.81 -13.82 5.29
C GLY A 111 -8.52 -14.53 4.86
N VAL A 112 -7.39 -13.83 4.92
CA VAL A 112 -6.07 -14.37 4.56
C VAL A 112 -5.44 -14.95 5.81
N THR A 113 -5.20 -16.26 5.79
CA THR A 113 -4.41 -16.95 6.84
C THR A 113 -2.99 -17.10 6.30
N LEU A 114 -2.01 -16.54 7.01
CA LEU A 114 -0.58 -16.76 6.74
C LEU A 114 -0.13 -18.08 7.33
#